data_AF-A0A7I7MH78-F1
#
_entry.id   AF-A0A7I7MH78-F1
#
_cell.length_a   1.000
_cell.length_b   1.000
_cell.length_c   1.000
_cell.angle_alpha   90.00
_cell.angle_beta   90.00
_cell.angle_gamma   90.00
#
_symmetry.space_group_name_H-M   'P 1'
#
loop_
_entity.id
_entity.type
_entity.pdbx_description
1 polymer ?
#
loop_
_entity_poly.entity_id
_entity_poly.type
_entity_poly.pdbx_seq_one_letter_code
_entity_poly.pdbx_strand_id
1 'polypeptide(L)'
;MAPTSLLAARPEVGRANDTHSVRIIRRLSSRGLLVGSVDSAPLAALMAATSTTDGEFFGPQWPGSAGGPPGLHRPWKPLRDNADARRMWTVSEELSGVAFP
;
A
#
# COMPACT_ATOMS: atom_id res chain seq x y z
N MET A 1 -6.41 7.05 2.94
CA MET A 1 -6.23 6.28 1.68
C MET A 1 -7.05 6.93 0.58
N ALA A 2 -6.42 7.33 -0.52
CA ALA A 2 -7.17 7.65 -1.74
C ALA A 2 -7.88 6.36 -2.20
N PRO A 3 -9.19 6.38 -2.50
CA PRO A 3 -9.86 5.22 -3.09
C PRO A 3 -9.18 4.97 -4.43
N THR A 4 -8.33 3.95 -4.50
CA THR A 4 -7.70 3.56 -5.76
C THR A 4 -8.82 3.15 -6.72
N SER A 5 -8.63 3.42 -8.02
CA SER A 5 -9.64 3.18 -9.08
C SER A 5 -10.20 1.75 -9.14
N LEU A 6 -9.66 0.82 -8.36
CA LEU A 6 -10.19 -0.53 -8.14
C LEU A 6 -11.53 -0.55 -7.39
N LEU A 7 -11.84 0.47 -6.58
CA LEU A 7 -13.06 0.55 -5.76
C LEU A 7 -14.09 1.58 -6.25
N ALA A 8 -13.75 2.37 -7.27
CA ALA A 8 -14.64 3.39 -7.81
C ALA A 8 -15.70 2.77 -8.74
N ALA A 9 -16.90 3.35 -8.78
CA ALA A 9 -17.87 3.03 -9.83
C ALA A 9 -17.23 3.27 -11.21
N ARG A 10 -17.32 2.26 -12.09
CA ARG A 10 -16.86 2.29 -13.48
C ARG A 10 -18.08 2.03 -14.38
N PRO A 11 -18.90 3.06 -14.67
CA PRO A 11 -20.10 2.91 -15.50
C PRO A 11 -19.81 2.27 -16.87
N GLU A 12 -18.61 2.48 -17.40
CA GLU A 12 -18.13 1.96 -18.69
C GLU A 12 -18.03 0.42 -18.76
N VAL A 13 -18.04 -0.29 -17.63
CA VAL A 13 -18.09 -1.76 -17.56
C VAL A 13 -19.37 -2.24 -16.85
N GLY A 14 -20.43 -1.44 -16.87
CA GLY A 14 -21.75 -1.83 -16.36
C GLY A 14 -21.90 -1.74 -14.83
N ARG A 15 -20.95 -1.11 -14.11
CA ARG A 15 -21.13 -0.80 -12.67
C ARG A 15 -21.82 0.56 -12.50
N ALA A 16 -23.15 0.56 -12.61
CA ALA A 16 -23.98 1.76 -12.52
C ALA A 16 -24.09 2.36 -11.10
N ASN A 17 -23.74 1.61 -10.05
CA ASN A 17 -23.85 2.06 -8.66
C ASN A 17 -22.63 1.63 -7.83
N ASP A 18 -22.21 2.50 -6.91
CA ASP A 18 -21.29 2.15 -5.82
C ASP A 18 -21.82 0.89 -5.10
N THR A 19 -20.99 -0.14 -4.98
CA THR A 19 -21.34 -1.34 -4.20
C THR A 19 -21.60 -0.97 -2.75
N HIS A 20 -22.47 -1.72 -2.05
CA HIS A 20 -22.75 -1.50 -0.62
C HIS A 20 -21.46 -1.40 0.23
N SER A 21 -20.42 -2.13 -0.17
CA SER A 21 -19.07 -2.08 0.40
C SER A 21 -18.44 -0.68 0.37
N VAL A 22 -18.60 0.08 -0.72
CA VAL A 22 -18.04 1.44 -0.87
C VAL A 22 -18.73 2.42 0.09
N ARG A 23 -20.06 2.32 0.25
CA ARG A 23 -20.81 3.14 1.22
C ARG A 23 -20.36 2.86 2.65
N ILE A 24 -20.12 1.60 2.99
CA ILE A 24 -19.60 1.18 4.30
C ILE A 24 -18.17 1.70 4.51
N ILE A 25 -17.27 1.51 3.55
CA ILE A 25 -15.89 2.02 3.61
C ILE A 25 -15.87 3.54 3.77
N ARG A 26 -16.70 4.28 3.03
CA ARG A 26 -16.78 5.74 3.11
C ARG A 26 -17.27 6.21 4.48
N ARG A 27 -18.29 5.55 5.05
CA ARG A 27 -18.83 5.86 6.39
C ARG A 27 -17.86 5.50 7.53
N LEU A 28 -17.06 4.45 7.34
CA LEU A 28 -16.02 4.04 8.28
C LEU A 28 -14.78 4.95 8.18
N SER A 29 -14.43 5.37 6.96
CA SER A 29 -13.36 6.34 6.71
C SER A 29 -13.72 7.73 7.23
N SER A 30 -14.96 8.18 7.04
CA SER A 30 -15.42 9.51 7.49
C SER A 30 -15.51 9.63 9.01
N ARG A 31 -15.39 8.52 9.76
CA ARG A 31 -15.42 8.49 11.22
C ARG A 31 -14.01 8.35 11.83
N GLY A 32 -12.95 8.35 11.02
CA GLY A 32 -11.57 8.22 11.50
C GLY A 32 -11.24 6.86 12.14
N LEU A 33 -12.15 5.87 12.04
CA LEU A 33 -12.07 4.62 12.79
C LEU A 33 -11.29 3.52 12.06
N LEU A 34 -11.03 3.65 10.77
CA LEU A 34 -10.46 2.56 9.96
C LEU A 34 -9.37 2.95 8.95
N VAL A 35 -9.13 4.24 8.71
CA VAL A 35 -8.23 4.68 7.64
C VAL A 35 -7.38 5.83 8.14
N GLY A 36 -6.05 5.70 8.00
CA GLY A 36 -5.11 6.80 8.30
C GLY A 36 -5.50 8.10 7.60
N SER A 37 -5.28 9.23 8.27
CA SER A 37 -5.54 10.57 7.72
C SER A 37 -4.56 10.89 6.58
N VAL A 38 -4.88 11.92 5.79
CA VAL A 38 -3.93 12.46 4.79
C VAL A 38 -2.63 12.88 5.48
N ASP A 39 -2.72 13.43 6.68
CA ASP A 39 -1.57 13.88 7.47
C ASP A 39 -0.70 12.72 7.97
N SER A 40 -1.29 11.56 8.29
CA SER A 40 -0.52 10.39 8.75
C SER A 40 0.08 9.57 7.61
N ALA A 41 -0.46 9.68 6.39
CA ALA A 41 -0.01 8.92 5.22
C ALA A 41 1.48 9.11 4.87
N PRO A 42 2.05 10.34 4.84
CA PRO A 42 3.46 10.52 4.47
C PRO A 42 4.45 10.11 5.58
N LEU A 43 4.00 9.96 6.82
CA LEU A 43 4.92 9.76 7.95
C LEU A 43 5.69 8.43 7.86
N ALA A 44 5.12 7.38 7.27
CA ALA A 44 5.81 6.11 7.06
C ALA A 44 6.96 6.26 6.04
N ALA A 45 6.74 7.03 4.97
CA ALA A 45 7.78 7.33 3.98
C ALA A 45 8.89 8.20 4.57
N LEU A 46 8.52 9.19 5.40
CA LEU A 46 9.49 10.02 6.12
C LEU A 46 10.38 9.16 7.04
N MET A 47 9.77 8.27 7.83
CA MET A 47 10.51 7.37 8.72
C MET A 47 11.46 6.46 7.95
N ALA A 48 11.00 5.88 6.82
CA ALA A 48 11.84 5.05 5.95
C ALA A 48 13.02 5.83 5.36
N ALA A 49 12.80 7.06 4.91
CA ALA A 49 13.84 7.91 4.32
C ALA A 49 14.90 8.36 5.35
N THR A 50 14.56 8.39 6.64
CA THR A 50 15.46 8.78 7.73
C THR A 50 16.06 7.59 8.48
N SER A 51 15.71 6.35 8.14
CA SER A 51 16.30 5.18 8.79
C SER A 51 17.77 5.01 8.41
N THR A 52 18.57 4.54 9.36
CA THR A 52 19.99 4.21 9.16
C THR A 52 20.19 2.73 8.85
N THR A 53 19.12 1.94 8.77
CA THR A 53 19.19 0.49 8.60
C THR A 53 18.56 0.08 7.26
N ASP A 54 19.34 -0.67 6.48
CA ASP A 54 18.91 -1.16 5.17
C ASP A 54 17.88 -2.27 5.28
N GLY A 55 16.99 -2.35 4.29
CA GLY A 55 16.03 -3.44 4.15
C GLY A 55 14.84 -3.39 5.13
N GLU A 56 14.68 -2.29 5.85
CA GLU A 56 13.51 -2.08 6.71
C GLU A 56 12.28 -1.68 5.90
N PHE A 57 11.11 -2.08 6.39
CA PHE A 57 9.82 -1.72 5.80
C PHE A 57 8.97 -1.02 6.86
N PHE A 58 8.49 0.17 6.54
CA PHE A 58 7.72 1.02 7.46
C PHE A 58 6.28 1.12 7.00
N GLY A 59 5.35 1.07 7.95
CA GLY A 59 3.94 1.12 7.67
C GLY A 59 3.07 1.52 8.87
N PRO A 60 1.76 1.65 8.64
CA PRO A 60 0.78 1.89 9.69
C PRO A 60 0.65 0.69 10.65
N GLN A 61 0.59 0.97 11.95
CA GLN A 61 0.62 -0.07 13.01
C GLN A 61 -0.75 -0.52 13.53
N TRP A 62 -1.86 0.06 13.09
CA TRP A 62 -3.19 -0.43 13.49
C TRP A 62 -3.56 -1.75 12.81
N PRO A 63 -4.52 -2.51 13.38
CA PRO A 63 -4.97 -3.78 12.81
C PRO A 63 -5.29 -3.68 11.32
N GLY A 64 -4.73 -4.61 10.53
CA GLY A 64 -4.90 -4.65 9.09
C GLY A 64 -4.06 -3.65 8.30
N SER A 65 -3.07 -2.99 8.93
CA SER A 65 -2.17 -2.02 8.27
C SER A 65 -2.93 -0.89 7.57
N ALA A 66 -4.07 -0.48 8.13
CA ALA A 66 -4.97 0.48 7.50
C ALA A 66 -4.86 1.91 8.09
N GLY A 67 -4.17 2.08 9.22
CA GLY A 67 -4.00 3.39 9.87
C GLY A 67 -3.11 3.34 11.12
N GLY A 68 -3.10 4.43 11.87
CA GLY A 68 -2.27 4.56 13.07
C GLY A 68 -0.87 5.12 12.79
N PRO A 69 -0.03 5.21 13.84
CA PRO A 69 1.31 5.78 13.73
C PRO A 69 2.20 4.94 12.80
N PRO A 70 3.19 5.57 12.14
CA PRO A 70 4.20 4.84 11.37
C PRO A 70 5.10 4.01 12.30
N GLY A 71 5.51 2.83 11.85
CA GLY A 71 6.49 2.00 12.53
C GLY A 71 6.98 0.85 11.66
N LEU A 72 7.89 0.04 12.20
CA LEU A 72 8.40 -1.13 11.53
C LEU A 72 7.27 -2.13 11.26
N HIS A 73 7.19 -2.57 10.01
CA HIS A 73 6.20 -3.51 9.52
C HIS A 73 6.89 -4.70 8.87
N ARG A 74 6.55 -5.90 9.30
CA ARG A 74 7.11 -7.12 8.70
C ARG A 74 6.47 -7.34 7.33
N PRO A 75 7.27 -7.48 6.24
CA PRO A 75 6.70 -7.76 4.93
C PRO A 75 5.91 -9.06 4.90
N TRP A 76 4.85 -9.09 4.09
CA TRP A 76 4.06 -10.30 3.85
C TRP A 76 4.94 -11.45 3.33
N LYS A 77 4.52 -12.69 3.58
CA LYS A 77 5.29 -13.89 3.25
C LYS A 77 5.89 -13.88 1.83
N PRO A 78 5.16 -13.50 0.75
CA PRO A 78 5.72 -13.49 -0.61
C PRO A 78 6.88 -12.50 -0.78
N LEU A 79 6.85 -11.36 -0.08
CA LEU A 79 7.90 -10.33 -0.16
C LEU A 79 9.19 -10.70 0.59
N ARG A 80 9.22 -11.89 1.22
CA ARG A 80 10.37 -12.37 1.99
C ARG A 80 11.14 -13.49 1.28
N ASP A 81 10.72 -13.89 0.09
CA ASP A 81 11.41 -14.90 -0.71
C ASP A 81 12.44 -14.25 -1.64
N ASN A 82 13.73 -14.49 -1.35
CA ASN A 82 14.84 -13.96 -2.14
C ASN A 82 14.97 -14.63 -3.52
N ALA A 83 14.47 -15.85 -3.71
CA ALA A 83 14.46 -16.50 -5.02
C ALA A 83 13.41 -15.84 -5.93
N ASP A 84 12.22 -15.53 -5.39
CA ASP A 84 11.21 -14.74 -6.10
C ASP A 84 11.71 -13.32 -6.41
N ALA A 85 12.35 -12.66 -5.43
CA ALA A 85 12.91 -11.32 -5.63
C ALA A 85 13.94 -11.29 -6.77
N ARG A 86 14.86 -12.27 -6.83
CA ARG A 86 15.84 -12.38 -7.93
C ARG A 86 15.17 -12.61 -9.27
N ARG A 87 14.20 -13.54 -9.36
CA ARG A 87 13.45 -13.78 -10.60
C ARG A 87 12.75 -12.52 -11.09
N MET A 88 12.09 -11.80 -10.18
CA MET A 88 11.39 -10.55 -10.50
C MET A 88 12.36 -9.46 -10.96
N TRP A 89 13.55 -9.37 -10.35
CA TRP A 89 14.60 -8.44 -10.78
C TRP A 89 15.05 -8.71 -12.21
N THR A 90 15.44 -9.95 -12.52
CA THR A 90 15.89 -10.35 -13.87
C THR A 90 14.83 -10.03 -14.94
N VAL A 91 13.57 -10.39 -14.70
CA VAL A 91 12.49 -10.09 -15.64
C VAL A 91 12.27 -8.58 -15.77
N SER A 92 12.44 -7.81 -14.69
CA SER A 92 12.32 -6.35 -14.74
C SER A 92 13.44 -5.72 -15.59
N GLU A 93 14.67 -6.19 -15.49
CA GLU A 93 15.79 -5.74 -16.34
C GLU A 93 15.54 -6.07 -17.81
N GLU A 94 15.10 -7.30 -18.11
CA GLU A 94 14.75 -7.72 -19.47
C GLU A 94 13.64 -6.85 -20.09
N LEU A 95 12.57 -6.57 -19.33
CA LEU A 95 11.43 -5.81 -19.81
C LEU A 95 11.70 -4.30 -19.91
N SER A 96 12.53 -3.75 -19.03
CA SER A 96 12.86 -2.33 -19.01
C SER A 96 14.06 -1.97 -19.89
N GLY A 97 14.86 -2.96 -20.29
CA GLY A 97 16.09 -2.75 -21.06
C GLY A 97 17.19 -2.03 -20.28
N VAL A 98 17.06 -1.92 -18.96
CA VAL A 98 18.07 -1.33 -18.07
C VAL A 98 18.52 -2.36 -17.04
N ALA A 99 19.81 -2.36 -16.73
CA ALA A 99 20.40 -3.22 -15.71
C ALA A 99 20.84 -2.40 -14.50
N PHE A 100 20.85 -3.02 -13.32
CA PHE A 100 21.51 -2.42 -12.15
C PHE A 100 23.01 -2.25 -12.43
N PRO A 101 23.60 -1.07 -12.20
CA PRO A 101 25.03 -0.86 -12.38
C PRO A 101 25.89 -1.62 -11.36
#